data_AF-A0A960GXJ7-F1
#
_entry.id   AF-A0A960GXJ7-F1
#
_cell.length_a   1.000
_cell.length_b   1.000
_cell.length_c   1.000
_cell.angle_alpha   90.00
_cell.angle_beta   90.00
_cell.angle_gamma   90.00
#
_symmetry.space_group_name_H-M   'P 1'
#
loop_
_entity.id
_entity.type
_entity.pdbx_description
1 polymer ?
#
loop_
_entity_poly.entity_id
_entity_poly.type
_entity_poly.pdbx_seq_one_letter_code
_entity_poly.pdbx_strand_id
1 'polypeptide(L)'
;AMTETGHGSDVQNLETTATYDPDTEEFVIHSPTPTSRKDYLGGAAESATVAAVFAQLITRGQNHGVHCIIVPIRDENGDDLPGVTTSDCDYKGGLPGVDNGRIMFNQVRVPRENLLNRFADVAPDGTYTSEIENANRRFFTMLGTLVRGRVTVGGSAAQAARVALDIAVRYALQRRQFNAPGEDREVPIMDYLVHQRRLLPYIAQSYALQFAQNQLVATLHDQETAAVRDMEAQRELEAHAAGLKVVSTWHASAAIQEAREACGGAGYLAENRLVELRADTDVFTTFEGDNHVLLQLVAKHLLTSYNDDIKSMSPFEWVRFATNFAGERVSRRTAATQIMQRILDNREDNDVEGSLFNRGTQATMFEDREQYLLSSLARRLQRRAKTMSAFDAFNSVQDHVMHTARAHIDRTVLEAFIAGIDSCEDPEARHILDMLCDLYALSVIEGDKAFFLEHRLLSTERARAVNNGINERCRNLRPHAETLVDAFGIPEQLRDAEMLHPERLPTPGT
;
A
#
# COMPACT_ATOMS: atom_id res chain seq x y z
N ALA A 1 -20.44 8.76 1.54
CA ALA A 1 -20.70 8.49 2.97
C ALA A 1 -20.75 6.98 3.22
N MET A 2 -19.61 6.37 3.57
CA MET A 2 -19.50 4.92 3.77
C MET A 2 -19.30 4.60 5.26
N THR A 3 -18.13 4.99 5.79
CA THR A 3 -17.71 4.77 7.18
C THR A 3 -18.72 5.30 8.19
N GLU A 4 -18.90 4.53 9.24
CA GLU A 4 -19.72 4.86 10.41
C GLU A 4 -18.86 4.90 11.67
N THR A 5 -19.35 5.55 12.73
CA THR A 5 -18.70 5.54 14.04
C THR A 5 -18.42 4.11 14.52
N GLY A 6 -19.36 3.18 14.32
CA GLY A 6 -19.22 1.77 14.70
C GLY A 6 -18.43 0.91 13.71
N HIS A 7 -18.33 1.33 12.44
CA HIS A 7 -17.88 0.46 11.35
C HIS A 7 -17.01 1.20 10.32
N GLY A 8 -15.70 0.90 10.34
CA GLY A 8 -14.72 1.37 9.35
C GLY A 8 -14.29 0.25 8.39
N SER A 9 -13.40 -0.63 8.84
CA SER A 9 -12.90 -1.74 8.03
C SER A 9 -13.98 -2.78 7.71
N ASP A 10 -14.96 -2.98 8.61
CA ASP A 10 -16.07 -3.91 8.43
C ASP A 10 -17.29 -3.23 7.79
N VAL A 11 -17.13 -2.88 6.52
CA VAL A 11 -18.19 -2.24 5.72
C VAL A 11 -19.39 -3.16 5.49
N GLN A 12 -19.28 -4.48 5.68
CA GLN A 12 -20.41 -5.39 5.49
C GLN A 12 -21.51 -5.20 6.54
N ASN A 13 -21.12 -4.79 7.74
CA ASN A 13 -21.99 -4.67 8.89
C ASN A 13 -22.35 -3.22 9.23
N LEU A 14 -22.29 -2.31 8.25
CA LEU A 14 -22.84 -0.96 8.41
C LEU A 14 -24.28 -1.04 8.95
N GLU A 15 -24.65 -0.07 9.78
CA GLU A 15 -25.92 -0.03 10.50
C GLU A 15 -26.97 0.85 9.80
N THR A 16 -26.54 1.86 9.03
CA THR A 16 -27.47 2.71 8.26
C THR A 16 -28.33 1.85 7.35
N THR A 17 -29.65 2.05 7.36
CA THR A 17 -30.60 1.29 6.55
C THR A 17 -31.18 2.11 5.42
N ALA A 18 -31.51 1.43 4.33
CA ALA A 18 -32.31 1.95 3.24
C ALA A 18 -33.49 1.01 2.97
N THR A 19 -34.64 1.33 3.56
CA THR A 19 -35.83 0.49 3.49
C THR A 19 -36.74 0.95 2.36
N TYR A 20 -37.05 0.07 1.41
CA TYR A 20 -37.92 0.36 0.29
C TYR A 20 -39.41 0.37 0.69
N ASP A 21 -40.12 1.42 0.27
CA ASP A 21 -41.54 1.64 0.47
C ASP A 21 -42.26 1.60 -0.90
N PRO A 22 -42.95 0.50 -1.24
CA PRO A 22 -43.58 0.33 -2.56
C PRO A 22 -44.81 1.23 -2.77
N ASP A 23 -45.43 1.75 -1.71
CA ASP A 23 -46.62 2.62 -1.85
C ASP A 23 -46.25 4.01 -2.36
N THR A 24 -45.01 4.42 -2.10
CA THR A 24 -44.45 5.73 -2.50
C THR A 24 -43.36 5.62 -3.56
N GLU A 25 -42.89 4.41 -3.86
CA GLU A 25 -41.72 4.14 -4.70
C GLU A 25 -40.46 4.89 -4.21
N GLU A 26 -40.25 4.88 -2.89
CA GLU A 26 -39.14 5.58 -2.23
C GLU A 26 -38.28 4.63 -1.38
N PHE A 27 -37.02 5.00 -1.17
CA PHE A 27 -36.20 4.47 -0.09
C PHE A 27 -36.26 5.41 1.12
N VAL A 28 -36.43 4.81 2.29
CA VAL A 28 -36.34 5.50 3.59
C VAL A 28 -34.97 5.24 4.19
N ILE A 29 -34.13 6.27 4.22
CA ILE A 29 -32.77 6.26 4.74
C ILE A 29 -32.78 6.62 6.22
N HIS A 30 -32.18 5.77 7.05
CA HIS A 30 -32.17 5.98 8.49
C HIS A 30 -30.89 5.48 9.16
N SER A 31 -30.42 6.27 10.14
CA SER A 31 -29.37 5.95 11.09
C SER A 31 -30.03 5.43 12.40
N PRO A 32 -30.18 4.10 12.58
CA PRO A 32 -30.98 3.54 13.68
C PRO A 32 -30.34 3.71 15.07
N THR A 33 -29.03 3.91 15.13
CA THR A 33 -28.24 3.98 16.37
C THR A 33 -27.26 5.15 16.32
N PRO A 34 -26.76 5.64 17.46
CA PRO A 34 -25.68 6.63 17.46
C PRO A 34 -24.41 6.14 16.75
N THR A 35 -24.15 4.83 16.75
CA THR A 35 -22.97 4.22 16.10
C THR A 35 -23.11 4.15 14.58
N SER A 36 -24.34 4.21 14.06
CA SER A 36 -24.63 4.31 12.62
C SER A 36 -24.38 5.69 12.01
N ARG A 37 -23.95 6.67 12.81
CA ARG A 37 -23.56 7.99 12.32
C ARG A 37 -22.44 7.83 11.31
N LYS A 38 -22.61 8.41 10.12
CA LYS A 38 -21.54 8.47 9.13
C LYS A 38 -20.47 9.42 9.66
N ASP A 39 -19.21 8.98 9.69
CA ASP A 39 -18.07 9.77 10.20
C ASP A 39 -16.94 9.86 9.16
N TYR A 40 -16.15 10.95 9.25
CA TYR A 40 -14.94 11.22 8.45
C TYR A 40 -15.16 11.55 6.96
N LEU A 41 -16.34 12.06 6.58
CA LEU A 41 -16.72 12.22 5.17
C LEU A 41 -16.17 13.55 4.64
N GLY A 42 -15.13 13.51 3.81
CA GLY A 42 -14.59 14.72 3.16
C GLY A 42 -15.69 15.45 2.36
N GLY A 43 -15.76 16.77 2.50
CA GLY A 43 -16.82 17.60 1.90
C GLY A 43 -18.11 17.67 2.72
N ALA A 44 -18.35 16.77 3.69
CA ALA A 44 -19.66 16.69 4.30
C ALA A 44 -19.93 17.77 5.35
N ALA A 45 -18.92 18.43 5.90
CA ALA A 45 -19.15 19.42 6.96
C ALA A 45 -19.81 20.68 6.40
N GLU A 46 -19.40 21.15 5.22
CA GLU A 46 -19.88 22.43 4.67
C GLU A 46 -20.14 22.36 3.14
N SER A 47 -19.37 21.57 2.39
CA SER A 47 -19.30 21.73 0.93
C SER A 47 -20.29 20.88 0.13
N ALA A 48 -20.59 19.66 0.59
CA ALA A 48 -21.33 18.67 -0.20
C ALA A 48 -22.84 18.90 -0.11
N THR A 49 -23.52 18.96 -1.24
CA THR A 49 -25.00 19.04 -1.31
C THR A 49 -25.67 17.68 -1.48
N VAL A 50 -24.91 16.68 -1.95
CA VAL A 50 -25.38 15.30 -2.21
C VAL A 50 -24.34 14.31 -1.68
N ALA A 51 -24.79 13.20 -1.11
CA ALA A 51 -23.96 12.11 -0.65
C ALA A 51 -24.29 10.78 -1.34
N ALA A 52 -23.26 10.05 -1.76
CA ALA A 52 -23.36 8.62 -2.08
C ALA A 52 -23.33 7.82 -0.77
N VAL A 53 -24.51 7.41 -0.27
CA VAL A 53 -24.68 6.77 1.04
C VAL A 53 -24.66 5.26 0.90
N PHE A 54 -23.75 4.60 1.61
CA PHE A 54 -23.73 3.15 1.71
C PHE A 54 -24.59 2.71 2.90
N ALA A 55 -25.59 1.87 2.65
CA ALA A 55 -26.59 1.45 3.63
C ALA A 55 -27.05 0.00 3.38
N GLN A 56 -27.55 -0.66 4.42
CA GLN A 56 -28.21 -1.96 4.34
C GLN A 56 -29.53 -1.82 3.57
N LEU A 57 -29.58 -2.39 2.36
CA LEU A 57 -30.77 -2.35 1.52
C LEU A 57 -31.81 -3.35 2.03
N ILE A 58 -33.00 -2.86 2.36
CA ILE A 58 -34.10 -3.69 2.87
C ILE A 58 -35.30 -3.52 1.94
N THR A 59 -35.81 -4.61 1.37
CA THR A 59 -37.06 -4.61 0.60
C THR A 59 -37.88 -5.86 0.92
N ARG A 60 -39.21 -5.73 0.95
CA ARG A 60 -40.13 -6.82 1.34
C ARG A 60 -39.74 -7.52 2.67
N GLY A 61 -39.21 -6.74 3.62
CA GLY A 61 -38.76 -7.22 4.92
C GLY A 61 -37.46 -8.03 4.92
N GLN A 62 -36.78 -8.15 3.78
CA GLN A 62 -35.51 -8.86 3.65
C GLN A 62 -34.34 -7.89 3.48
N ASN A 63 -33.24 -8.11 4.22
CA ASN A 63 -31.99 -7.39 4.05
C ASN A 63 -31.14 -8.05 2.93
N HIS A 64 -30.72 -7.25 1.94
CA HIS A 64 -29.94 -7.68 0.78
C HIS A 64 -28.46 -7.25 0.83
N GLY A 65 -28.03 -6.70 1.97
CA GLY A 65 -26.68 -6.22 2.23
C GLY A 65 -26.47 -4.77 1.80
N VAL A 66 -25.21 -4.32 1.88
CA VAL A 66 -24.84 -2.94 1.61
C VAL A 66 -24.96 -2.58 0.12
N HIS A 67 -25.68 -1.49 -0.14
CA HIS A 67 -25.82 -0.85 -1.45
C HIS A 67 -25.55 0.65 -1.34
N CYS A 68 -25.35 1.31 -2.49
CA CYS A 68 -25.10 2.74 -2.56
C CYS A 68 -26.33 3.47 -3.12
N ILE A 69 -26.81 4.47 -2.38
CA ILE A 69 -27.97 5.29 -2.73
C ILE A 69 -27.55 6.76 -2.72
N ILE A 70 -27.98 7.51 -3.72
CA ILE A 70 -27.75 8.95 -3.81
C ILE A 70 -28.75 9.67 -2.91
N VAL A 71 -28.26 10.47 -1.96
CA VAL A 71 -29.09 11.20 -1.00
C VAL A 71 -28.73 12.68 -1.04
N PRO A 72 -29.63 13.57 -1.47
CA PRO A 72 -29.50 15.00 -1.25
C PRO A 72 -29.41 15.28 0.25
N ILE A 73 -28.44 16.08 0.67
CA ILE A 73 -28.20 16.39 2.09
C ILE A 73 -28.35 17.88 2.41
N ARG A 74 -28.22 18.77 1.43
CA ARG A 74 -28.41 20.22 1.61
C ARG A 74 -29.23 20.85 0.51
N ASP A 75 -29.84 21.99 0.82
CA ASP A 75 -30.50 22.86 -0.15
C ASP A 75 -29.50 23.80 -0.87
N GLU A 76 -30.02 24.72 -1.70
CA GLU A 76 -29.21 25.70 -2.44
C GLU A 76 -28.52 26.74 -1.55
N ASN A 77 -29.00 26.93 -0.31
CA ASN A 77 -28.42 27.85 0.66
C ASN A 77 -27.35 27.18 1.53
N GLY A 78 -27.18 25.86 1.41
CA GLY A 78 -26.26 25.07 2.21
C GLY A 78 -26.87 24.56 3.53
N ASP A 79 -28.17 24.75 3.75
CA ASP A 79 -28.85 24.26 4.95
C ASP A 79 -29.17 22.76 4.80
N ASP A 80 -29.06 22.01 5.91
CA ASP A 80 -29.42 20.60 5.94
C ASP A 80 -30.88 20.38 5.52
N LEU A 81 -31.12 19.41 4.63
CA LEU A 81 -32.47 19.03 4.24
C LEU A 81 -33.23 18.35 5.41
N PRO A 82 -34.58 18.34 5.38
CA PRO A 82 -35.38 17.71 6.44
C PRO A 82 -34.97 16.27 6.73
N GLY A 83 -34.69 15.98 8.01
CA GLY A 83 -34.25 14.66 8.47
C GLY A 83 -32.76 14.39 8.31
N VAL A 84 -31.99 15.30 7.71
CA VAL A 84 -30.52 15.25 7.67
C VAL A 84 -29.96 16.07 8.83
N THR A 85 -28.85 15.62 9.41
CA THR A 85 -28.09 16.40 10.38
C THR A 85 -26.61 16.22 10.09
N THR A 86 -25.93 17.32 9.75
CA THR A 86 -24.49 17.38 9.51
C THR A 86 -23.76 18.09 10.64
N SER A 87 -22.47 17.80 10.78
CA SER A 87 -21.55 18.52 11.68
C SER A 87 -20.10 18.34 11.24
N ASP A 88 -19.22 19.28 11.58
CA ASP A 88 -17.78 19.14 11.35
C ASP A 88 -17.18 18.04 12.25
N CYS A 89 -16.14 17.35 11.78
CA CYS A 89 -15.28 16.49 12.59
C CYS A 89 -14.28 17.27 13.45
N ASP A 90 -14.14 18.57 13.23
CA ASP A 90 -13.22 19.51 13.86
C ASP A 90 -11.74 19.21 13.53
N TYR A 91 -10.84 19.56 14.46
CA TYR A 91 -9.40 19.43 14.29
C TYR A 91 -8.95 17.98 14.07
N LYS A 92 -8.10 17.80 13.06
CA LYS A 92 -7.52 16.52 12.65
C LYS A 92 -5.99 16.56 12.82
N GLY A 93 -5.35 15.38 12.76
CA GLY A 93 -3.90 15.26 12.82
C GLY A 93 -3.16 15.86 11.61
N GLY A 94 -3.86 16.06 10.49
CA GLY A 94 -3.40 16.66 9.24
C GLY A 94 -4.58 16.92 8.31
N LEU A 95 -4.31 17.39 7.09
CA LEU A 95 -5.30 17.77 6.08
C LEU A 95 -6.34 18.78 6.60
N PRO A 96 -5.91 19.90 7.22
CA PRO A 96 -6.85 20.87 7.82
C PRO A 96 -7.76 21.54 6.79
N GLY A 97 -7.37 21.56 5.50
CA GLY A 97 -8.18 22.11 4.41
C GLY A 97 -9.32 21.21 3.95
N VAL A 98 -9.45 19.99 4.49
CA VAL A 98 -10.56 19.08 4.17
C VAL A 98 -11.63 19.17 5.27
N ASP A 99 -12.83 19.57 4.87
CA ASP A 99 -14.03 19.74 5.71
C ASP A 99 -14.73 18.39 5.96
N ASN A 100 -14.00 17.45 6.59
CA ASN A 100 -14.56 16.15 6.96
C ASN A 100 -15.75 16.33 7.90
N GLY A 101 -16.93 15.91 7.46
CA GLY A 101 -18.15 16.01 8.26
C GLY A 101 -18.64 14.67 8.80
N ARG A 102 -19.68 14.76 9.60
CA ARG A 102 -20.51 13.67 10.12
C ARG A 102 -21.92 13.81 9.56
N ILE A 103 -22.64 12.71 9.37
CA ILE A 103 -24.01 12.74 8.86
C ILE A 103 -24.89 11.74 9.63
N MET A 104 -26.05 12.20 10.09
CA MET A 104 -27.15 11.37 10.61
C MET A 104 -28.38 11.50 9.70
N PHE A 105 -29.09 10.39 9.50
CA PHE A 105 -30.34 10.36 8.74
C PHE A 105 -31.52 9.95 9.64
N ASN A 106 -32.57 10.76 9.66
CA ASN A 106 -33.81 10.50 10.36
C ASN A 106 -34.96 10.35 9.35
N GLN A 107 -35.21 9.12 8.91
CA GLN A 107 -36.33 8.76 8.03
C GLN A 107 -36.37 9.60 6.74
N VAL A 108 -35.20 9.84 6.13
CA VAL A 108 -35.05 10.65 4.92
C VAL A 108 -35.56 9.86 3.72
N ARG A 109 -36.49 10.42 2.95
CA ARG A 109 -37.08 9.78 1.77
C ARG A 109 -36.40 10.22 0.50
N VAL A 110 -36.05 9.26 -0.36
CA VAL A 110 -35.49 9.50 -1.69
C VAL A 110 -36.15 8.59 -2.73
N PRO A 111 -36.30 9.01 -4.00
CA PRO A 111 -36.89 8.19 -5.04
C PRO A 111 -36.15 6.85 -5.23
N ARG A 112 -36.87 5.82 -5.70
CA ARG A 112 -36.30 4.51 -6.05
C ARG A 112 -35.13 4.61 -7.04
N GLU A 113 -35.20 5.56 -7.96
CA GLU A 113 -34.18 5.79 -8.99
C GLU A 113 -32.84 6.25 -8.42
N ASN A 114 -32.77 6.66 -7.15
CA ASN A 114 -31.53 7.04 -6.49
C ASN A 114 -30.63 5.85 -6.13
N LEU A 115 -31.11 4.61 -6.27
CA LEU A 115 -30.28 3.41 -6.13
C LEU A 115 -29.28 3.30 -7.29
N LEU A 116 -27.99 3.18 -6.99
CA LEU A 116 -26.97 2.86 -8.00
C LEU A 116 -27.07 1.38 -8.39
N ASN A 117 -27.91 1.07 -9.38
CA ASN A 117 -28.45 -0.27 -9.62
C ASN A 117 -27.68 -1.16 -10.62
N ARG A 118 -26.41 -0.86 -10.92
CA ARG A 118 -25.62 -1.61 -11.93
C ARG A 118 -25.53 -3.12 -11.66
N PHE A 119 -25.41 -3.52 -10.39
CA PHE A 119 -25.17 -4.91 -10.00
C PHE A 119 -26.36 -5.56 -9.27
N ALA A 120 -27.34 -4.75 -8.90
CA ALA A 120 -28.56 -5.17 -8.23
C ALA A 120 -29.61 -4.07 -8.36
N ASP A 121 -30.87 -4.44 -8.50
CA ASP A 121 -31.97 -3.50 -8.71
C ASP A 121 -33.19 -3.86 -7.85
N VAL A 122 -34.05 -2.86 -7.62
CA VAL A 122 -35.34 -3.00 -6.95
C VAL A 122 -36.42 -2.48 -7.90
N ALA A 123 -37.32 -3.37 -8.31
CA ALA A 123 -38.47 -3.03 -9.14
C ALA A 123 -39.52 -2.22 -8.35
N PRO A 124 -40.46 -1.52 -9.03
CA PRO A 124 -41.53 -0.76 -8.36
C PRO A 124 -42.31 -1.56 -7.32
N ASP A 125 -42.55 -2.85 -7.57
CA ASP A 125 -43.26 -3.75 -6.65
C ASP A 125 -42.40 -4.23 -5.45
N GLY A 126 -41.15 -3.81 -5.37
CA GLY A 126 -40.18 -4.19 -4.34
C GLY A 126 -39.41 -5.47 -4.63
N THR A 127 -39.56 -6.08 -5.82
CA THR A 127 -38.78 -7.26 -6.19
C THR A 127 -37.29 -6.91 -6.36
N TYR A 128 -36.43 -7.55 -5.57
CA TYR A 128 -34.98 -7.45 -5.69
C TYR A 128 -34.44 -8.39 -6.77
N THR A 129 -33.55 -7.90 -7.63
CA THR A 129 -32.88 -8.71 -8.66
C THR A 129 -31.38 -8.41 -8.73
N SER A 130 -30.58 -9.40 -9.15
CA SER A 130 -29.13 -9.25 -9.33
C SER A 130 -28.59 -10.39 -10.20
N GLU A 131 -27.74 -10.07 -11.17
CA GLU A 131 -27.03 -11.07 -11.99
C GLU A 131 -25.92 -11.80 -11.20
N ILE A 132 -25.49 -11.24 -10.07
CA ILE A 132 -24.51 -11.87 -9.17
C ILE A 132 -25.25 -12.56 -8.03
N GLU A 133 -25.46 -13.87 -8.15
CA GLU A 133 -26.21 -14.67 -7.18
C GLU A 133 -25.59 -14.64 -5.77
N ASN A 134 -24.27 -14.80 -5.67
CA ASN A 134 -23.58 -14.85 -4.39
C ASN A 134 -23.44 -13.45 -3.77
N ALA A 135 -24.08 -13.24 -2.61
CA ALA A 135 -24.10 -11.96 -1.90
C ALA A 135 -22.70 -11.42 -1.58
N ASN A 136 -21.78 -12.27 -1.10
CA ASN A 136 -20.41 -11.85 -0.80
C ASN A 136 -19.67 -11.40 -2.06
N ARG A 137 -19.78 -12.18 -3.16
CA ARG A 137 -19.18 -11.81 -4.44
C ARG A 137 -19.72 -10.48 -4.95
N ARG A 138 -21.03 -10.26 -4.81
CA ARG A 138 -21.68 -9.01 -5.23
C ARG A 138 -21.17 -7.81 -4.42
N PHE A 139 -21.08 -7.95 -3.10
CA PHE A 139 -20.51 -6.92 -2.22
C PHE A 139 -19.08 -6.55 -2.62
N PHE A 140 -18.19 -7.53 -2.79
CA PHE A 140 -16.81 -7.25 -3.22
C PHE A 140 -16.74 -6.65 -4.64
N THR A 141 -17.64 -7.03 -5.54
CA THR A 141 -17.72 -6.45 -6.88
C THR A 141 -18.13 -4.97 -6.82
N MET A 142 -19.09 -4.61 -5.97
CA MET A 142 -19.49 -3.21 -5.74
C MET A 142 -18.35 -2.39 -5.14
N LEU A 143 -17.57 -2.97 -4.22
CA LEU A 143 -16.39 -2.33 -3.64
C LEU A 143 -15.16 -2.33 -4.56
N GLY A 144 -15.23 -2.91 -5.76
CA GLY A 144 -14.12 -2.95 -6.71
C GLY A 144 -13.60 -1.56 -7.11
N THR A 145 -14.40 -0.51 -6.94
CA THR A 145 -13.98 0.90 -7.14
C THR A 145 -12.91 1.35 -6.13
N LEU A 146 -12.84 0.73 -4.94
CA LEU A 146 -11.80 1.01 -3.94
C LEU A 146 -10.41 0.63 -4.42
N VAL A 147 -10.27 -0.24 -5.43
CA VAL A 147 -8.97 -0.57 -6.03
C VAL A 147 -8.31 0.71 -6.56
N ARG A 148 -9.06 1.58 -7.24
CA ARG A 148 -8.54 2.86 -7.74
C ARG A 148 -8.14 3.80 -6.59
N GLY A 149 -8.93 3.82 -5.51
CA GLY A 149 -8.60 4.54 -4.28
C GLY A 149 -7.26 4.10 -3.70
N ARG A 150 -7.06 2.80 -3.52
CA ARG A 150 -5.80 2.21 -3.03
C ARG A 150 -4.60 2.52 -3.91
N VAL A 151 -4.75 2.42 -5.23
CA VAL A 151 -3.70 2.77 -6.21
C VAL A 151 -3.29 4.24 -6.07
N THR A 152 -4.27 5.13 -5.92
CA THR A 152 -4.06 6.58 -5.82
C THR A 152 -3.44 6.96 -4.49
N VAL A 153 -3.94 6.42 -3.38
CA VAL A 153 -3.38 6.65 -2.03
C VAL A 153 -1.96 6.11 -1.92
N GLY A 154 -1.70 4.88 -2.37
CA GLY A 154 -0.37 4.29 -2.37
C GLY A 154 0.62 5.14 -3.17
N GLY A 155 0.22 5.56 -4.38
CA GLY A 155 1.01 6.44 -5.23
C GLY A 155 1.28 7.81 -4.57
N SER A 156 0.25 8.44 -3.99
CA SER A 156 0.38 9.75 -3.32
C SER A 156 1.32 9.69 -2.12
N ALA A 157 1.23 8.64 -1.32
CA ALA A 157 2.15 8.41 -0.20
C ALA A 157 3.60 8.27 -0.67
N ALA A 158 3.83 7.47 -1.72
CA ALA A 158 5.17 7.31 -2.30
C ALA A 158 5.74 8.64 -2.83
N GLN A 159 4.90 9.49 -3.45
CA GLN A 159 5.35 10.82 -3.90
C GLN A 159 5.72 11.73 -2.73
N ALA A 160 4.94 11.74 -1.66
CA ALA A 160 5.27 12.52 -0.46
C ALA A 160 6.61 12.08 0.17
N ALA A 161 6.88 10.77 0.21
CA ALA A 161 8.17 10.24 0.63
C ALA A 161 9.33 10.82 -0.20
N ARG A 162 9.17 10.87 -1.53
CA ARG A 162 10.18 11.41 -2.46
C ARG A 162 10.42 12.90 -2.25
N VAL A 163 9.38 13.69 -1.99
CA VAL A 163 9.52 15.13 -1.63
C VAL A 163 10.33 15.30 -0.36
N ALA A 164 10.03 14.54 0.69
CA ALA A 164 10.78 14.62 1.95
C ALA A 164 12.25 14.21 1.78
N LEU A 165 12.51 13.13 1.03
CA LEU A 165 13.86 12.64 0.76
C LEU A 165 14.65 13.63 -0.11
N ASP A 166 14.03 14.26 -1.11
CA ASP A 166 14.69 15.30 -1.91
C ASP A 166 15.14 16.48 -1.03
N ILE A 167 14.22 17.02 -0.21
CA ILE A 167 14.52 18.10 0.73
C ILE A 167 15.68 17.71 1.65
N ALA A 168 15.62 16.51 2.26
CA ALA A 168 16.64 16.06 3.20
C ALA A 168 18.00 15.82 2.53
N VAL A 169 18.03 15.25 1.32
CA VAL A 169 19.28 15.00 0.58
C VAL A 169 19.95 16.31 0.20
N ARG A 170 19.20 17.28 -0.34
CA ARG A 170 19.75 18.59 -0.70
C ARG A 170 20.29 19.34 0.51
N TYR A 171 19.54 19.34 1.61
CA TYR A 171 20.02 19.91 2.86
C TYR A 171 21.29 19.19 3.34
N ALA A 172 21.35 17.87 3.26
CA ALA A 172 22.52 17.10 3.69
C ALA A 172 23.78 17.34 2.85
N LEU A 173 23.63 17.69 1.57
CA LEU A 173 24.74 18.05 0.67
C LEU A 173 25.31 19.45 0.98
N GLN A 174 24.49 20.35 1.51
CA GLN A 174 24.88 21.72 1.86
C GLN A 174 25.34 21.85 3.32
N ARG A 175 24.63 21.20 4.25
CA ARG A 175 24.84 21.33 5.68
C ARG A 175 26.16 20.69 6.10
N ARG A 176 27.01 21.48 6.75
CA ARG A 176 28.27 21.02 7.32
C ARG A 176 28.19 20.92 8.84
N GLN A 177 28.80 19.90 9.42
CA GLN A 177 28.90 19.75 10.86
C GLN A 177 30.07 18.87 11.23
N PHE A 178 30.82 19.29 12.26
CA PHE A 178 32.03 18.64 12.76
C PHE A 178 33.20 18.67 11.76
N ASN A 179 34.41 18.72 12.29
CA ASN A 179 35.63 18.80 11.49
C ASN A 179 36.08 17.43 11.01
N ALA A 180 36.67 17.37 9.81
CA ALA A 180 37.42 16.19 9.40
C ALA A 180 38.66 16.00 10.31
N PRO A 181 39.04 14.77 10.68
CA PRO A 181 40.23 14.54 11.49
C PRO A 181 41.48 15.16 10.85
N GLY A 182 42.08 16.14 11.52
CA GLY A 182 43.29 16.82 11.04
C GLY A 182 43.05 17.96 10.04
N GLU A 183 41.79 18.37 9.81
CA GLU A 183 41.45 19.51 8.97
C GLU A 183 40.58 20.53 9.72
N ASP A 184 40.76 21.82 9.45
CA ASP A 184 39.96 22.90 10.04
C ASP A 184 38.66 23.20 9.26
N ARG A 185 38.23 22.28 8.39
CA ARG A 185 36.97 22.41 7.64
C ARG A 185 35.92 21.44 8.16
N GLU A 186 34.69 21.95 8.23
CA GLU A 186 33.53 21.10 8.51
C GLU A 186 33.14 20.25 7.30
N VAL A 187 32.65 19.04 7.60
CA VAL A 187 32.30 18.03 6.60
C VAL A 187 30.80 18.12 6.28
N PRO A 188 30.39 18.05 5.00
CA PRO A 188 28.98 17.90 4.63
C PRO A 188 28.38 16.68 5.32
N ILE A 189 27.20 16.81 5.92
CA ILE A 189 26.66 15.71 6.72
C ILE A 189 26.37 14.46 5.86
N MET A 190 26.11 14.63 4.56
CA MET A 190 25.96 13.54 3.59
C MET A 190 27.25 12.70 3.37
N ASP A 191 28.43 13.18 3.79
CA ASP A 191 29.68 12.42 3.68
C ASP A 191 29.87 11.41 4.83
N TYR A 192 29.07 11.51 5.90
CA TYR A 192 29.07 10.51 6.96
C TYR A 192 28.29 9.28 6.54
N LEU A 193 28.92 8.09 6.62
CA LEU A 193 28.27 6.82 6.29
C LEU A 193 26.95 6.59 7.05
N VAL A 194 26.89 7.00 8.33
CA VAL A 194 25.65 6.88 9.10
C VAL A 194 24.53 7.75 8.50
N HIS A 195 24.84 8.93 7.98
CA HIS A 195 23.85 9.80 7.33
C HIS A 195 23.41 9.23 5.97
N GLN A 196 24.34 8.65 5.23
CA GLN A 196 24.04 7.91 3.99
C GLN A 196 23.08 6.74 4.26
N ARG A 197 23.34 5.94 5.30
CA ARG A 197 22.46 4.82 5.70
C ARG A 197 21.08 5.27 6.16
N ARG A 198 20.94 6.50 6.65
CA ARG A 198 19.65 7.06 7.04
C ARG A 198 18.79 7.44 5.83
N LEU A 199 19.37 7.84 4.71
CA LEU A 199 18.60 8.36 3.56
C LEU A 199 18.60 7.43 2.34
N LEU A 200 19.76 6.88 1.95
CA LEU A 200 19.91 6.13 0.69
C LEU A 200 19.07 4.85 0.62
N PRO A 201 18.89 4.05 1.71
CA PRO A 201 17.96 2.92 1.67
C PRO A 201 16.51 3.32 1.40
N TYR A 202 16.04 4.46 1.95
CA TYR A 202 14.72 4.98 1.65
C TYR A 202 14.61 5.51 0.22
N ILE A 203 15.68 6.05 -0.36
CA ILE A 203 15.72 6.40 -1.78
C ILE A 203 15.60 5.14 -2.64
N ALA A 204 16.40 4.10 -2.35
CA ALA A 204 16.33 2.82 -3.05
C ALA A 204 14.93 2.19 -3.00
N GLN A 205 14.29 2.20 -1.83
CA GLN A 205 12.91 1.74 -1.69
C GLN A 205 11.92 2.63 -2.46
N SER A 206 12.12 3.95 -2.51
CA SER A 206 11.26 4.86 -3.30
C SER A 206 11.32 4.55 -4.80
N TYR A 207 12.49 4.22 -5.33
CA TYR A 207 12.63 3.77 -6.73
C TYR A 207 11.93 2.42 -6.96
N ALA A 208 12.15 1.44 -6.08
CA ALA A 208 11.52 0.12 -6.18
C ALA A 208 9.98 0.23 -6.20
N LEU A 209 9.43 1.04 -5.28
CA LEU A 209 7.99 1.31 -5.21
C LEU A 209 7.47 2.08 -6.43
N GLN A 210 8.25 2.99 -7.02
CA GLN A 210 7.84 3.68 -8.24
C GLN A 210 7.71 2.73 -9.43
N PHE A 211 8.63 1.79 -9.61
CA PHE A 211 8.50 0.77 -10.66
C PHE A 211 7.27 -0.12 -10.44
N ALA A 212 7.06 -0.58 -9.20
CA ALA A 212 5.89 -1.38 -8.85
C ALA A 212 4.57 -0.60 -9.06
N GLN A 213 4.53 0.68 -8.68
CA GLN A 213 3.38 1.57 -8.90
C GLN A 213 3.10 1.76 -10.39
N ASN A 214 4.12 1.97 -11.23
CA ASN A 214 3.94 2.12 -12.68
C ASN A 214 3.32 0.86 -13.28
N GLN A 215 3.82 -0.31 -12.90
CA GLN A 215 3.27 -1.59 -13.34
C GLN A 215 1.81 -1.79 -12.87
N LEU A 216 1.50 -1.42 -11.63
CA LEU A 216 0.14 -1.49 -11.08
C LEU A 216 -0.82 -0.58 -11.85
N VAL A 217 -0.41 0.65 -12.15
CA VAL A 217 -1.22 1.62 -12.93
C VAL A 217 -1.46 1.13 -14.35
N ALA A 218 -0.44 0.58 -15.02
CA ALA A 218 -0.59 -0.02 -16.35
C ALA A 218 -1.56 -1.21 -16.31
N THR A 219 -1.43 -2.09 -15.32
CA THR A 219 -2.33 -3.25 -15.16
C THR A 219 -3.77 -2.81 -14.91
N LEU A 220 -3.99 -1.78 -14.09
CA LEU A 220 -5.32 -1.19 -13.87
C LEU A 220 -5.91 -0.65 -15.18
N HIS A 221 -5.10 0.08 -15.97
CA HIS A 221 -5.54 0.60 -17.27
C HIS A 221 -5.96 -0.51 -18.22
N ASP A 222 -5.15 -1.57 -18.35
CA ASP A 222 -5.43 -2.70 -19.22
C ASP A 222 -6.74 -3.41 -18.80
N GLN A 223 -6.95 -3.62 -17.50
CA GLN A 223 -8.18 -4.25 -16.98
C GLN A 223 -9.43 -3.37 -17.16
N GLU A 224 -9.31 -2.06 -17.01
CA GLU A 224 -10.43 -1.13 -17.19
C GLU A 224 -10.82 -0.95 -18.66
N THR A 225 -9.86 -1.12 -19.58
CA THR A 225 -10.07 -0.96 -21.04
C THR A 225 -10.34 -2.27 -21.77
N ALA A 226 -10.13 -3.43 -21.13
CA ALA A 226 -10.38 -4.73 -21.72
C ALA A 226 -11.87 -4.92 -22.09
N ALA A 227 -12.11 -5.48 -23.29
CA ALA A 227 -13.46 -5.78 -23.78
C ALA A 227 -14.19 -6.85 -22.94
N VAL A 228 -13.43 -7.77 -22.33
CA VAL A 228 -13.94 -8.81 -21.44
C VAL A 228 -13.18 -8.72 -20.13
N ARG A 229 -13.92 -8.69 -19.02
CA ARG A 229 -13.32 -8.66 -17.68
C ARG A 229 -12.88 -10.05 -17.28
N ASP A 230 -11.57 -10.20 -17.04
CA ASP A 230 -11.02 -11.39 -16.41
C ASP A 230 -11.14 -11.27 -14.88
N MET A 231 -11.97 -12.14 -14.30
CA MET A 231 -12.24 -12.14 -12.86
C MET A 231 -11.04 -12.59 -12.03
N GLU A 232 -10.13 -13.38 -12.60
CA GLU A 232 -8.90 -13.81 -11.91
C GLU A 232 -7.90 -12.67 -11.87
N ALA A 233 -7.62 -12.06 -13.03
CA ALA A 233 -6.77 -10.87 -13.13
C ALA A 233 -7.27 -9.71 -12.26
N GLN A 234 -8.59 -9.51 -12.14
CA GLN A 234 -9.17 -8.52 -11.24
C GLN A 234 -8.86 -8.79 -9.76
N ARG A 235 -8.86 -10.06 -9.33
CA ARG A 235 -8.53 -10.43 -7.94
C ARG A 235 -7.06 -10.24 -7.64
N GLU A 236 -6.19 -10.58 -8.59
CA GLU A 236 -4.75 -10.33 -8.47
C GLU A 236 -4.47 -8.83 -8.40
N LEU A 237 -5.13 -8.03 -9.25
CA LEU A 237 -5.04 -6.57 -9.23
C LEU A 237 -5.49 -6.00 -7.88
N GLU A 238 -6.58 -6.50 -7.30
CA GLU A 238 -7.04 -6.06 -5.97
C GLU A 238 -6.02 -6.38 -4.87
N ALA A 239 -5.48 -7.59 -4.85
CA ALA A 239 -4.46 -7.99 -3.88
C ALA A 239 -3.16 -7.17 -4.04
N HIS A 240 -2.73 -6.93 -5.29
CA HIS A 240 -1.55 -6.14 -5.59
C HIS A 240 -1.74 -4.66 -5.18
N ALA A 241 -2.90 -4.06 -5.49
CA ALA A 241 -3.22 -2.71 -5.07
C ALA A 241 -3.27 -2.55 -3.54
N ALA A 242 -3.85 -3.54 -2.84
CA ALA A 242 -3.84 -3.56 -1.37
C ALA A 242 -2.40 -3.64 -0.82
N GLY A 243 -1.59 -4.56 -1.35
CA GLY A 243 -0.20 -4.72 -0.93
C GLY A 243 0.65 -3.48 -1.15
N LEU A 244 0.60 -2.88 -2.35
CA LEU A 244 1.36 -1.67 -2.68
C LEU A 244 0.90 -0.44 -1.90
N LYS A 245 -0.41 -0.30 -1.64
CA LYS A 245 -0.91 0.74 -0.72
C LYS A 245 -0.26 0.59 0.66
N VAL A 246 -0.25 -0.62 1.21
CA VAL A 246 0.33 -0.89 2.54
C VAL A 246 1.81 -0.49 2.60
N VAL A 247 2.64 -1.03 1.70
CA VAL A 247 4.08 -0.78 1.79
C VAL A 247 4.45 0.66 1.42
N SER A 248 3.74 1.29 0.49
CA SER A 248 4.00 2.69 0.12
C SER A 248 3.64 3.66 1.24
N THR A 249 2.56 3.41 1.98
CA THR A 249 2.11 4.29 3.06
C THR A 249 2.95 4.15 4.33
N TRP A 250 3.37 2.94 4.69
CA TRP A 250 4.37 2.74 5.75
C TRP A 250 5.75 3.28 5.37
N HIS A 251 6.16 3.10 4.11
CA HIS A 251 7.39 3.71 3.59
C HIS A 251 7.36 5.23 3.73
N ALA A 252 6.27 5.88 3.30
CA ALA A 252 6.11 7.32 3.42
C ALA A 252 6.22 7.80 4.88
N SER A 253 5.49 7.14 5.79
CA SER A 253 5.53 7.48 7.22
C SER A 253 6.95 7.43 7.79
N ALA A 254 7.70 6.37 7.46
CA ALA A 254 9.06 6.18 7.93
C ALA A 254 10.06 7.13 7.25
N ALA A 255 10.00 7.25 5.92
CA ALA A 255 10.93 8.07 5.15
C ALA A 255 10.77 9.56 5.45
N ILE A 256 9.54 10.06 5.60
CA ILE A 256 9.29 11.46 5.95
C ILE A 256 9.78 11.73 7.38
N GLN A 257 9.52 10.81 8.31
CA GLN A 257 10.00 10.92 9.69
C GLN A 257 11.53 10.94 9.75
N GLU A 258 12.20 10.07 9.00
CA GLU A 258 13.65 10.00 8.94
C GLU A 258 14.24 11.26 8.27
N ALA A 259 13.66 11.71 7.16
CA ALA A 259 14.06 12.95 6.48
C ALA A 259 14.00 14.16 7.42
N ARG A 260 12.93 14.27 8.22
CA ARG A 260 12.77 15.29 9.25
C ARG A 260 13.91 15.25 10.27
N GLU A 261 14.25 14.07 10.78
CA GLU A 261 15.33 13.90 11.75
C GLU A 261 16.71 14.07 11.13
N ALA A 262 16.88 13.76 9.84
CA ALA A 262 18.13 13.95 9.11
C ALA A 262 18.45 15.44 8.94
N CYS A 263 17.42 16.29 8.88
CA CYS A 263 17.56 17.74 8.84
C CYS A 263 17.81 18.39 10.22
N GLY A 264 17.82 17.60 11.30
CA GLY A 264 18.03 18.10 12.66
C GLY A 264 16.97 19.12 13.09
N GLY A 265 17.39 20.19 13.75
CA GLY A 265 16.48 21.24 14.21
C GLY A 265 15.71 21.94 13.08
N ALA A 266 16.35 22.14 11.92
CA ALA A 266 15.70 22.77 10.77
C ALA A 266 14.49 21.95 10.28
N GLY A 267 14.60 20.62 10.30
CA GLY A 267 13.50 19.75 9.91
C GLY A 267 12.25 19.84 10.81
N TYR A 268 12.35 20.43 12.00
CA TYR A 268 11.20 20.63 12.89
C TYR A 268 10.44 21.94 12.60
N LEU A 269 11.02 22.86 11.83
CA LEU A 269 10.40 24.14 11.50
C LEU A 269 9.38 23.98 10.37
N ALA A 270 8.20 24.59 10.54
CA ALA A 270 7.10 24.48 9.58
C ALA A 270 7.46 25.01 8.18
N GLU A 271 8.28 26.06 8.09
CA GLU A 271 8.79 26.63 6.83
C GLU A 271 9.62 25.64 5.98
N ASN A 272 10.09 24.54 6.59
CA ASN A 272 10.82 23.47 5.90
C ASN A 272 9.91 22.29 5.52
N ARG A 273 8.59 22.41 5.74
CA ARG A 273 7.50 21.55 5.24
C ARG A 273 7.46 20.10 5.72
N LEU A 274 8.54 19.55 6.25
CA LEU A 274 8.63 18.14 6.65
C LEU A 274 7.61 17.76 7.76
N VAL A 275 7.29 18.68 8.67
CA VAL A 275 6.29 18.44 9.74
C VAL A 275 4.87 18.42 9.21
N GLU A 276 4.54 19.31 8.27
CA GLU A 276 3.23 19.39 7.62
C GLU A 276 3.02 18.19 6.70
N LEU A 277 4.02 17.87 5.87
CA LEU A 277 3.98 16.70 4.99
C LEU A 277 3.79 15.39 5.77
N ARG A 278 4.41 15.28 6.96
CA ARG A 278 4.19 14.15 7.87
C ARG A 278 2.76 14.11 8.40
N ALA A 279 2.25 15.25 8.87
CA ALA A 279 0.89 15.36 9.41
C ALA A 279 -0.16 14.96 8.36
N ASP A 280 -0.01 15.44 7.13
CA ASP A 280 -0.96 15.20 6.04
C ASP A 280 -0.96 13.78 5.50
N THR A 281 0.16 13.07 5.61
CA THR A 281 0.31 11.71 5.06
C THR A 281 0.03 10.59 6.06
N ASP A 282 0.03 10.87 7.37
CA ASP A 282 -0.14 9.86 8.42
C ASP A 282 -1.45 9.06 8.26
N VAL A 283 -2.54 9.75 7.89
CA VAL A 283 -3.86 9.15 7.66
C VAL A 283 -3.86 8.12 6.52
N PHE A 284 -2.89 8.17 5.59
CA PHE A 284 -2.84 7.24 4.46
C PHE A 284 -2.61 5.79 4.90
N THR A 285 -2.08 5.56 6.10
CA THR A 285 -1.96 4.23 6.69
C THR A 285 -3.30 3.63 7.13
N THR A 286 -4.33 4.47 7.28
CA THR A 286 -5.63 4.13 7.88
C THR A 286 -6.77 4.11 6.85
N PHE A 287 -6.95 5.18 6.07
CA PHE A 287 -8.07 5.23 5.12
C PHE A 287 -7.81 4.36 3.86
N GLU A 288 -8.85 4.14 3.04
CA GLU A 288 -8.81 3.18 1.91
C GLU A 288 -8.45 1.74 2.32
N GLY A 289 -8.67 1.42 3.61
CA GLY A 289 -8.38 0.15 4.26
C GLY A 289 -7.18 0.25 5.20
N ASP A 290 -7.38 -0.14 6.45
CA ASP A 290 -6.31 -0.25 7.44
C ASP A 290 -5.19 -1.18 6.93
N ASN A 291 -3.94 -0.80 7.15
CA ASN A 291 -2.81 -1.53 6.61
C ASN A 291 -2.72 -2.99 7.09
N HIS A 292 -3.07 -3.29 8.35
CA HIS A 292 -3.04 -4.67 8.87
C HIS A 292 -4.20 -5.51 8.33
N VAL A 293 -5.38 -4.91 8.15
CA VAL A 293 -6.52 -5.57 7.50
C VAL A 293 -6.20 -5.86 6.04
N LEU A 294 -5.56 -4.94 5.31
CA LEU A 294 -5.16 -5.15 3.92
C LEU A 294 -4.07 -6.22 3.78
N LEU A 295 -3.11 -6.34 4.70
CA LEU A 295 -2.18 -7.48 4.71
C LEU A 295 -2.90 -8.82 4.84
N GLN A 296 -3.96 -8.89 5.66
CA GLN A 296 -4.77 -10.12 5.76
C GLN A 296 -5.49 -10.43 4.46
N LEU A 297 -5.95 -9.42 3.72
CA LEU A 297 -6.53 -9.60 2.39
C LEU A 297 -5.51 -10.19 1.42
N VAL A 298 -4.27 -9.68 1.41
CA VAL A 298 -3.17 -10.23 0.60
C VAL A 298 -2.89 -11.68 1.00
N ALA A 299 -2.70 -11.98 2.29
CA ALA A 299 -2.45 -13.35 2.75
C ALA A 299 -3.59 -14.32 2.40
N LYS A 300 -4.85 -13.88 2.53
CA LYS A 300 -6.02 -14.68 2.16
C LYS A 300 -6.05 -14.98 0.66
N HIS A 301 -5.69 -14.02 -0.17
CA HIS A 301 -5.55 -14.22 -1.60
C HIS A 301 -4.50 -15.31 -1.88
N LEU A 302 -3.31 -15.20 -1.30
CA LEU A 302 -2.22 -16.19 -1.44
C LEU A 302 -2.62 -17.60 -0.97
N LEU A 303 -3.30 -17.71 0.17
CA LEU A 303 -3.76 -19.01 0.69
C LEU A 303 -4.84 -19.66 -0.20
N THR A 304 -5.73 -18.84 -0.77
CA THR A 304 -6.76 -19.32 -1.70
C THR A 304 -6.10 -19.88 -2.95
N SER A 305 -5.23 -19.06 -3.53
CA SER A 305 -4.35 -19.40 -4.64
C SER A 305 -3.55 -20.70 -4.42
N TYR A 306 -2.87 -20.82 -3.29
CA TYR A 306 -2.11 -22.01 -2.93
C TYR A 306 -2.97 -23.28 -2.82
N ASN A 307 -4.18 -23.13 -2.28
CA ASN A 307 -5.12 -24.25 -2.17
C ASN A 307 -5.68 -24.69 -3.53
N ASP A 308 -5.91 -23.74 -4.44
CA ASP A 308 -6.36 -24.03 -5.80
C ASP A 308 -5.24 -24.75 -6.59
N ASP A 309 -4.00 -24.29 -6.44
CA ASP A 309 -2.81 -24.95 -7.02
C ASP A 309 -2.72 -26.41 -6.53
N ILE A 310 -2.80 -26.65 -5.21
CA ILE A 310 -2.76 -28.01 -4.64
C ILE A 310 -3.88 -28.91 -5.18
N LYS A 311 -5.10 -28.37 -5.35
CA LYS A 311 -6.23 -29.15 -5.88
C LYS A 311 -6.06 -29.49 -7.36
N SER A 312 -5.34 -28.65 -8.10
CA SER A 312 -5.08 -28.83 -9.52
C SER A 312 -3.93 -29.82 -9.81
N MET A 313 -3.08 -30.12 -8.81
CA MET A 313 -1.94 -31.03 -8.96
C MET A 313 -2.39 -32.48 -9.19
N SER A 314 -1.69 -33.16 -10.10
CA SER A 314 -1.79 -34.62 -10.25
C SER A 314 -1.23 -35.35 -9.02
N PRO A 315 -1.62 -36.62 -8.78
CA PRO A 315 -1.09 -37.41 -7.67
C PRO A 315 0.44 -37.52 -7.66
N PHE A 316 1.08 -37.51 -8.83
CA PHE A 316 2.54 -37.53 -8.95
C PHE A 316 3.18 -36.19 -8.56
N GLU A 317 2.60 -35.07 -8.99
CA GLU A 317 3.04 -33.72 -8.59
C GLU A 317 2.85 -33.48 -7.10
N TRP A 318 1.74 -33.98 -6.53
CA TRP A 318 1.50 -33.92 -5.09
C TRP A 318 2.51 -34.73 -4.27
N VAL A 319 2.86 -35.94 -4.72
CA VAL A 319 3.90 -36.75 -4.07
C VAL A 319 5.25 -36.05 -4.16
N ARG A 320 5.63 -35.50 -5.32
CA ARG A 320 6.86 -34.72 -5.49
C ARG A 320 6.87 -33.45 -4.62
N PHE A 321 5.74 -32.74 -4.55
CA PHE A 321 5.54 -31.56 -3.70
C PHE A 321 5.67 -31.90 -2.20
N ALA A 322 5.15 -33.06 -1.78
CA ALA A 322 5.26 -33.56 -0.42
C ALA A 322 6.69 -34.04 -0.07
N THR A 323 7.45 -34.56 -1.05
CA THR A 323 8.82 -35.09 -0.84
C THR A 323 9.92 -34.04 -1.00
N ASN A 324 9.74 -33.01 -1.84
CA ASN A 324 10.78 -32.04 -2.21
C ASN A 324 10.69 -30.71 -1.44
N PHE A 325 10.28 -30.73 -0.17
CA PHE A 325 10.13 -29.53 0.68
C PHE A 325 11.43 -28.73 0.92
N ALA A 326 12.55 -29.16 0.34
CA ALA A 326 13.87 -28.52 0.43
C ALA A 326 14.40 -27.93 -0.88
N GLY A 327 13.65 -27.90 -2.01
CA GLY A 327 14.26 -27.30 -3.20
C GLY A 327 13.56 -27.27 -4.56
N GLU A 328 12.22 -27.38 -4.69
CA GLU A 328 11.62 -27.11 -6.01
C GLU A 328 10.44 -26.13 -6.02
N ARG A 329 10.55 -25.22 -7.00
CA ARG A 329 9.79 -24.02 -7.29
C ARG A 329 8.39 -24.36 -7.83
N VAL A 330 7.36 -23.75 -7.27
CA VAL A 330 6.05 -23.65 -7.94
C VAL A 330 6.01 -22.29 -8.64
N SER A 331 6.42 -22.28 -9.91
CA SER A 331 6.48 -21.07 -10.72
C SER A 331 5.07 -20.70 -11.22
N ARG A 332 4.55 -19.57 -10.74
CA ARG A 332 3.41 -18.89 -11.39
C ARG A 332 3.93 -18.01 -12.52
N ARG A 333 3.30 -18.12 -13.68
CA ARG A 333 3.68 -17.39 -14.90
C ARG A 333 3.10 -15.98 -14.89
N THR A 334 3.83 -15.03 -14.34
CA THR A 334 3.64 -13.59 -14.61
C THR A 334 4.64 -13.14 -15.69
N ALA A 335 4.46 -11.96 -16.27
CA ALA A 335 5.43 -11.39 -17.21
C ALA A 335 6.83 -11.22 -16.57
N ALA A 336 6.88 -10.93 -15.27
CA ALA A 336 8.12 -10.90 -14.48
C ALA A 336 8.78 -12.28 -14.36
N THR A 337 8.00 -13.36 -14.36
CA THR A 337 8.51 -14.75 -14.29
C THR A 337 9.33 -15.13 -15.52
N GLN A 338 9.01 -14.65 -16.72
CA GLN A 338 9.79 -14.96 -17.93
C GLN A 338 11.17 -14.29 -17.93
N ILE A 339 11.23 -13.09 -17.36
CA ILE A 339 12.48 -12.34 -17.15
C ILE A 339 13.28 -13.01 -16.03
N MET A 340 12.63 -13.39 -14.93
CA MET A 340 13.24 -14.15 -13.85
C MET A 340 13.82 -15.47 -14.33
N GLN A 341 13.10 -16.21 -15.18
CA GLN A 341 13.58 -17.45 -15.77
C GLN A 341 14.87 -17.21 -16.56
N ARG A 342 14.95 -16.14 -17.38
CA ARG A 342 16.18 -15.78 -18.11
C ARG A 342 17.34 -15.40 -17.20
N ILE A 343 17.07 -14.69 -16.11
CA ILE A 343 18.09 -14.33 -15.11
C ILE A 343 18.59 -15.58 -14.37
N LEU A 344 17.70 -16.52 -14.07
CA LEU A 344 18.01 -17.81 -13.46
C LEU A 344 18.75 -18.75 -14.43
N ASP A 345 18.42 -18.70 -15.73
CA ASP A 345 18.99 -19.54 -16.79
C ASP A 345 20.39 -19.07 -17.22
N ASN A 346 20.71 -17.77 -17.09
CA ASN A 346 22.03 -17.19 -17.37
C ASN A 346 23.05 -17.38 -16.23
N ARG A 347 22.81 -18.32 -15.32
CA ARG A 347 23.72 -18.65 -14.23
C ARG A 347 24.97 -19.32 -14.81
N GLU A 348 26.14 -18.68 -14.68
CA GLU A 348 27.40 -19.41 -14.74
C GLU A 348 27.46 -20.31 -13.49
N ASP A 349 27.56 -21.61 -13.73
CA ASP A 349 27.58 -22.69 -12.74
C ASP A 349 28.91 -22.75 -11.96
N ASN A 350 29.44 -21.59 -11.56
CA ASN A 350 30.59 -21.48 -10.69
C ASN A 350 30.15 -20.87 -9.35
N ASP A 351 30.34 -21.68 -8.32
CA ASP A 351 29.94 -21.53 -6.91
C ASP A 351 28.48 -21.87 -6.57
N VAL A 352 28.37 -22.90 -5.73
CA VAL A 352 27.16 -23.37 -5.03
C VAL A 352 26.56 -22.26 -4.13
N GLU A 353 27.20 -21.10 -4.03
CA GLU A 353 26.88 -19.95 -3.17
C GLU A 353 26.99 -18.60 -3.91
N GLY A 354 26.22 -18.37 -4.98
CA GLY A 354 26.24 -17.11 -5.76
C GLY A 354 26.35 -15.81 -4.93
N SER A 355 27.07 -14.82 -5.47
CA SER A 355 27.30 -13.50 -4.86
C SER A 355 26.00 -12.86 -4.38
N LEU A 356 25.97 -12.28 -3.17
CA LEU A 356 24.81 -11.53 -2.64
C LEU A 356 24.42 -10.33 -3.52
N PHE A 357 25.31 -9.92 -4.43
CA PHE A 357 25.12 -8.83 -5.38
C PHE A 357 24.66 -9.34 -6.76
N ASN A 358 24.54 -10.65 -6.95
CA ASN A 358 23.96 -11.21 -8.16
C ASN A 358 22.43 -11.11 -8.08
N ARG A 359 21.80 -10.52 -9.09
CA ARG A 359 20.35 -10.28 -9.11
C ARG A 359 19.52 -11.56 -9.03
N GLY A 360 19.93 -12.60 -9.75
CA GLY A 360 19.25 -13.91 -9.71
C GLY A 360 19.31 -14.55 -8.32
N THR A 361 20.43 -14.37 -7.60
CA THR A 361 20.57 -14.81 -6.22
C THR A 361 19.62 -14.05 -5.29
N GLN A 362 19.57 -12.72 -5.39
CA GLN A 362 18.66 -11.90 -4.58
C GLN A 362 17.20 -12.26 -4.82
N ALA A 363 16.79 -12.39 -6.08
CA ALA A 363 15.42 -12.75 -6.41
C ALA A 363 15.03 -14.14 -5.89
N THR A 364 15.94 -15.12 -6.01
CA THR A 364 15.73 -16.47 -5.45
C THR A 364 15.55 -16.41 -3.93
N MET A 365 16.34 -15.62 -3.22
CA MET A 365 16.19 -15.47 -1.76
C MET A 365 14.81 -14.92 -1.35
N PHE A 366 14.23 -14.01 -2.13
CA PHE A 366 12.90 -13.45 -1.88
C PHE A 366 11.80 -14.48 -2.19
N GLU A 367 11.93 -15.22 -3.29
CA GLU A 367 11.04 -16.32 -3.67
C GLU A 367 11.03 -17.44 -2.62
N ASP A 368 12.22 -17.90 -2.21
CA ASP A 368 12.37 -18.95 -1.19
C ASP A 368 11.73 -18.54 0.14
N ARG A 369 11.91 -17.27 0.55
CA ARG A 369 11.28 -16.73 1.76
C ARG A 369 9.76 -16.76 1.67
N GLU A 370 9.17 -16.25 0.58
CA GLU A 370 7.71 -16.25 0.41
C GLU A 370 7.17 -17.69 0.38
N GLN A 371 7.76 -18.57 -0.43
CA GLN A 371 7.30 -19.95 -0.60
C GLN A 371 7.36 -20.73 0.72
N TYR A 372 8.43 -20.54 1.50
CA TYR A 372 8.55 -21.15 2.82
C TYR A 372 7.45 -20.65 3.77
N LEU A 373 7.27 -19.33 3.88
CA LEU A 373 6.26 -18.73 4.76
C LEU A 373 4.84 -19.17 4.36
N LEU A 374 4.50 -19.12 3.08
CA LEU A 374 3.16 -19.49 2.60
C LEU A 374 2.84 -20.96 2.87
N SER A 375 3.76 -21.87 2.53
CA SER A 375 3.55 -23.30 2.71
C SER A 375 3.48 -23.71 4.18
N SER A 376 4.34 -23.13 5.03
CA SER A 376 4.35 -23.40 6.46
C SER A 376 3.14 -22.75 7.17
N LEU A 377 2.66 -21.59 6.72
CA LEU A 377 1.42 -20.97 7.18
C LEU A 377 0.22 -21.87 6.87
N ALA A 378 0.09 -22.33 5.63
CA ALA A 378 -1.00 -23.23 5.24
C ALA A 378 -1.03 -24.50 6.11
N ARG A 379 0.12 -25.11 6.38
CA ARG A 379 0.23 -26.29 7.27
C ARG A 379 -0.13 -25.96 8.72
N ARG A 380 0.32 -24.82 9.25
CA ARG A 380 -0.03 -24.37 10.61
C ARG A 380 -1.53 -24.16 10.74
N LEU A 381 -2.17 -23.49 9.78
CA LEU A 381 -3.62 -23.30 9.72
C LEU A 381 -4.37 -24.63 9.67
N GLN A 382 -3.99 -25.54 8.76
CA GLN A 382 -4.59 -26.87 8.66
C GLN A 382 -4.48 -27.68 9.96
N ARG A 383 -3.33 -27.59 10.66
CA ARG A 383 -3.13 -28.27 11.94
C ARG A 383 -4.02 -27.68 13.03
N ARG A 384 -4.09 -26.35 13.14
CA ARG A 384 -4.89 -25.65 14.15
C ARG A 384 -6.39 -25.87 13.93
N ALA A 385 -6.85 -25.81 12.68
CA ALA A 385 -8.27 -26.02 12.32
C ALA A 385 -8.82 -27.41 12.71
N LYS A 386 -7.96 -28.40 13.01
CA LYS A 386 -8.39 -29.71 13.54
C LYS A 386 -8.80 -29.67 15.01
N THR A 387 -8.33 -28.67 15.76
CA THR A 387 -8.47 -28.62 17.22
C THR A 387 -9.21 -27.39 17.73
N MET A 388 -9.52 -26.42 16.87
CA MET A 388 -10.20 -25.18 17.25
C MET A 388 -11.06 -24.64 16.10
N SER A 389 -11.86 -23.60 16.40
CA SER A 389 -12.69 -22.95 15.40
C SER A 389 -11.83 -22.31 14.28
N ALA A 390 -12.43 -22.03 13.13
CA ALA A 390 -11.73 -21.37 12.03
C ALA A 390 -11.19 -19.98 12.43
N PHE A 391 -11.96 -19.25 13.25
CA PHE A 391 -11.54 -17.96 13.80
C PHE A 391 -10.32 -18.11 14.71
N ASP A 392 -10.38 -19.01 15.70
CA ASP A 392 -9.26 -19.22 16.63
C ASP A 392 -8.02 -19.74 15.92
N ALA A 393 -8.20 -20.61 14.92
CA ALA A 393 -7.11 -21.15 14.13
C ALA A 393 -6.37 -20.04 13.38
N PHE A 394 -7.10 -19.16 12.69
CA PHE A 394 -6.54 -18.02 11.99
C PHE A 394 -5.91 -17.00 12.95
N ASN A 395 -6.61 -16.66 14.04
CA ASN A 395 -6.13 -15.72 15.05
C ASN A 395 -4.82 -16.21 15.72
N SER A 396 -4.68 -17.51 15.97
CA SER A 396 -3.50 -18.10 16.62
C SER A 396 -2.21 -18.09 15.78
N VAL A 397 -2.27 -17.65 14.52
CA VAL A 397 -1.13 -17.59 13.59
C VAL A 397 -1.04 -16.26 12.85
N GLN A 398 -1.67 -15.19 13.37
CA GLN A 398 -1.71 -13.89 12.70
C GLN A 398 -0.32 -13.30 12.45
N ASP A 399 0.64 -13.51 13.36
CA ASP A 399 2.06 -13.16 13.16
C ASP A 399 2.58 -13.67 11.81
N HIS A 400 2.31 -14.95 11.53
CA HIS A 400 2.74 -15.62 10.33
C HIS A 400 1.95 -15.16 9.10
N VAL A 401 0.64 -14.92 9.25
CA VAL A 401 -0.20 -14.34 8.19
C VAL A 401 0.37 -13.01 7.69
N MET A 402 0.71 -12.09 8.62
CA MET A 402 1.26 -10.79 8.25
C MET A 402 2.63 -10.94 7.59
N HIS A 403 3.49 -11.82 8.11
CA HIS A 403 4.83 -12.06 7.55
C HIS A 403 4.77 -12.64 6.14
N THR A 404 3.88 -13.62 5.89
CA THR A 404 3.66 -14.17 4.54
C THR A 404 3.22 -13.10 3.55
N ALA A 405 2.24 -12.26 3.91
CA ALA A 405 1.80 -11.16 3.05
C ALA A 405 2.93 -10.18 2.76
N ARG A 406 3.73 -9.82 3.77
CA ARG A 406 4.85 -8.89 3.60
C ARG A 406 5.93 -9.48 2.69
N ALA A 407 6.30 -10.74 2.87
CA ALA A 407 7.29 -11.41 2.03
C ALA A 407 6.86 -11.44 0.56
N HIS A 408 5.57 -11.67 0.29
CA HIS A 408 5.02 -11.59 -1.06
C HIS A 408 5.18 -10.19 -1.68
N ILE A 409 4.77 -9.15 -0.94
CA ILE A 409 4.86 -7.77 -1.45
C ILE A 409 6.33 -7.37 -1.69
N ASP A 410 7.24 -7.73 -0.78
CA ASP A 410 8.67 -7.45 -0.95
C ASP A 410 9.22 -8.10 -2.24
N ARG A 411 8.80 -9.34 -2.56
CA ARG A 411 9.18 -10.02 -3.81
C ARG A 411 8.61 -9.32 -5.03
N THR A 412 7.31 -9.02 -5.05
CA THR A 412 6.69 -8.39 -6.23
C THR A 412 7.25 -6.99 -6.50
N VAL A 413 7.61 -6.23 -5.45
CA VAL A 413 8.31 -4.94 -5.59
C VAL A 413 9.71 -5.13 -6.17
N LEU A 414 10.48 -6.14 -5.70
CA LEU A 414 11.80 -6.44 -6.26
C LEU A 414 11.70 -6.83 -7.75
N GLU A 415 10.75 -7.68 -8.10
CA GLU A 415 10.51 -8.11 -9.48
C GLU A 415 10.17 -6.94 -10.41
N ALA A 416 9.30 -6.03 -9.96
CA ALA A 416 8.98 -4.82 -10.71
C ALA A 416 10.22 -3.93 -10.91
N PHE A 417 11.08 -3.82 -9.90
CA PHE A 417 12.32 -3.05 -10.01
C PHE A 417 13.28 -3.69 -11.03
N ILE A 418 13.46 -5.02 -10.99
CA ILE A 418 14.28 -5.75 -11.96
C ILE A 418 13.78 -5.54 -13.39
N ALA A 419 12.48 -5.72 -13.63
CA ALA A 419 11.88 -5.49 -14.94
C ALA A 419 12.06 -4.04 -15.42
N GLY A 420 11.98 -3.07 -14.50
CA GLY A 420 12.26 -1.67 -14.76
C GLY A 420 13.70 -1.42 -15.22
N ILE A 421 14.68 -2.09 -14.59
CA ILE A 421 16.10 -2.00 -14.96
C ILE A 421 16.34 -2.62 -16.35
N ASP A 422 15.76 -3.79 -16.61
CA ASP A 422 15.93 -4.49 -17.89
C ASP A 422 15.36 -3.69 -19.08
N SER A 423 14.34 -2.88 -18.84
CA SER A 423 13.75 -1.97 -19.84
C SER A 423 14.46 -0.61 -19.95
N CYS A 424 15.43 -0.31 -19.07
CA CYS A 424 16.17 0.95 -19.10
C CYS A 424 17.22 0.93 -20.21
N GLU A 425 17.05 1.73 -21.27
CA GLU A 425 17.96 1.75 -22.42
C GLU A 425 19.30 2.46 -22.17
N ASP A 426 19.33 3.43 -21.25
CA ASP A 426 20.52 4.21 -20.93
C ASP A 426 21.51 3.39 -20.05
N PRO A 427 22.74 3.12 -20.49
CA PRO A 427 23.67 2.29 -19.75
C PRO A 427 24.13 2.86 -18.40
N GLU A 428 24.23 4.19 -18.28
CA GLU A 428 24.67 4.85 -17.05
C GLU A 428 23.56 4.82 -15.99
N ALA A 429 22.34 5.16 -16.38
CA ALA A 429 21.16 5.05 -15.54
C ALA A 429 20.95 3.60 -15.10
N ARG A 430 21.08 2.62 -16.02
CA ARG A 430 20.97 1.20 -15.70
C ARG A 430 21.98 0.79 -14.62
N HIS A 431 23.24 1.23 -14.73
CA HIS A 431 24.27 0.93 -13.74
C HIS A 431 23.96 1.50 -12.34
N ILE A 432 23.46 2.74 -12.28
CA ILE A 432 23.05 3.37 -11.00
C ILE A 432 21.83 2.66 -10.42
N LEU A 433 20.84 2.33 -11.24
CA LEU A 433 19.65 1.59 -10.83
C LEU A 433 20.00 0.20 -10.32
N ASP A 434 21.00 -0.47 -10.89
CA ASP A 434 21.50 -1.75 -10.40
C ASP A 434 22.02 -1.66 -8.96
N MET A 435 22.81 -0.61 -8.67
CA MET A 435 23.30 -0.33 -7.31
C MET A 435 22.16 0.00 -6.34
N LEU A 436 21.14 0.76 -6.78
CA LEU A 436 19.95 1.04 -5.97
C LEU A 436 19.14 -0.23 -5.68
N CYS A 437 18.94 -1.08 -6.68
CA CYS A 437 18.19 -2.31 -6.50
C CYS A 437 18.94 -3.30 -5.59
N ASP A 438 20.28 -3.35 -5.65
CA ASP A 438 21.10 -4.04 -4.64
C ASP A 438 20.87 -3.47 -3.24
N LEU A 439 20.90 -2.15 -3.10
CA LEU A 439 20.69 -1.50 -1.81
C LEU A 439 19.30 -1.81 -1.24
N TYR A 440 18.26 -1.77 -2.07
CA TYR A 440 16.90 -2.17 -1.70
C TYR A 440 16.86 -3.64 -1.25
N ALA A 441 17.35 -4.55 -2.09
CA ALA A 441 17.31 -5.99 -1.81
C ALA A 441 18.05 -6.34 -0.52
N LEU A 442 19.26 -5.80 -0.33
CA LEU A 442 20.05 -6.02 0.88
C LEU A 442 19.40 -5.40 2.12
N SER A 443 18.72 -4.26 2.00
CA SER A 443 18.01 -3.62 3.12
C SER A 443 16.81 -4.46 3.58
N VAL A 444 16.06 -5.05 2.65
CA VAL A 444 14.97 -6.00 2.98
C VAL A 444 15.54 -7.26 3.64
N ILE A 445 16.63 -7.82 3.11
CA ILE A 445 17.31 -8.98 3.71
C ILE A 445 17.84 -8.65 5.11
N GLU A 446 18.37 -7.43 5.31
CA GLU A 446 18.83 -6.97 6.62
C GLU A 446 17.67 -6.88 7.63
N GLY A 447 16.52 -6.35 7.20
CA GLY A 447 15.31 -6.21 8.02
C GLY A 447 14.73 -7.55 8.49
N ASP A 448 14.93 -8.62 7.72
CA ASP A 448 14.42 -9.97 8.02
C ASP A 448 15.56 -10.98 8.26
N LYS A 449 16.73 -10.50 8.66
CA LYS A 449 17.96 -11.31 8.77
C LYS A 449 17.82 -12.51 9.70
N ALA A 450 17.04 -12.37 10.77
CA ALA A 450 16.77 -13.46 11.70
C ALA A 450 16.08 -14.64 11.00
N PHE A 451 15.06 -14.37 10.19
CA PHE A 451 14.38 -15.38 9.39
C PHE A 451 15.36 -16.12 8.46
N PHE A 452 16.17 -15.38 7.71
CA PHE A 452 17.12 -15.99 6.76
C PHE A 452 18.17 -16.88 7.46
N LEU A 453 18.62 -16.50 8.66
CA LEU A 453 19.54 -17.29 9.47
C LEU A 453 18.87 -18.55 10.05
N GLU A 454 17.69 -18.42 10.65
CA GLU A 454 16.94 -19.52 11.26
C GLU A 454 16.62 -20.63 10.25
N HIS A 455 16.30 -20.24 9.02
CA HIS A 455 15.95 -21.14 7.93
C HIS A 455 17.14 -21.59 7.09
N ARG A 456 18.36 -21.21 7.48
CA ARG A 456 19.62 -21.55 6.79
C ARG A 456 19.66 -21.11 5.31
N LEU A 457 18.87 -20.10 4.96
CA LEU A 457 18.93 -19.44 3.65
C LEU A 457 20.11 -18.47 3.56
N LEU A 458 20.72 -18.15 4.70
CA LEU A 458 21.87 -17.27 4.78
C LEU A 458 22.79 -17.73 5.92
N SER A 459 24.09 -17.86 5.65
CA SER A 459 25.10 -18.20 6.65
C SER A 459 25.45 -16.98 7.51
N THR A 460 26.04 -17.21 8.70
CA THR A 460 26.48 -16.12 9.58
C THR A 460 27.50 -15.19 8.92
N GLU A 461 28.37 -15.73 8.07
CA GLU A 461 29.33 -14.98 7.28
C GLU A 461 28.63 -14.11 6.23
N ARG A 462 27.70 -14.68 5.45
CA ARG A 462 26.88 -13.94 4.48
C ARG A 462 26.04 -12.86 5.17
N ALA A 463 25.60 -13.05 6.41
CA ALA A 463 24.85 -12.05 7.19
C ALA A 463 25.67 -10.78 7.46
N ARG A 464 26.97 -10.97 7.72
CA ARG A 464 27.93 -9.87 7.88
C ARG A 464 28.21 -9.22 6.53
N ALA A 465 28.31 -10.01 5.47
CA ALA A 465 28.49 -9.50 4.12
C ALA A 465 27.32 -8.61 3.66
N VAL A 466 26.07 -8.90 4.07
CA VAL A 466 24.92 -8.01 3.83
C VAL A 466 25.17 -6.60 4.39
N ASN A 467 25.62 -6.49 5.65
CA ASN A 467 25.90 -5.18 6.27
C ASN A 467 27.00 -4.41 5.53
N ASN A 468 28.07 -5.13 5.16
CA ASN A 468 29.18 -4.54 4.42
C ASN A 468 28.73 -4.09 3.02
N GLY A 469 27.90 -4.89 2.35
CA GLY A 469 27.31 -4.57 1.06
C GLY A 469 26.43 -3.33 1.09
N ILE A 470 25.59 -3.17 2.11
CA ILE A 470 24.78 -1.95 2.30
C ILE A 470 25.70 -0.73 2.49
N ASN A 471 26.73 -0.85 3.32
CA ASN A 471 27.68 0.24 3.56
C ASN A 471 28.44 0.62 2.28
N GLU A 472 28.85 -0.37 1.50
CA GLU A 472 29.53 -0.15 0.22
C GLU A 472 28.60 0.52 -0.80
N ARG A 473 27.38 0.02 -0.96
CA ARG A 473 26.38 0.63 -1.86
C ARG A 473 26.05 2.06 -1.45
N CYS A 474 25.94 2.35 -0.14
CA CYS A 474 25.76 3.72 0.34
C CYS A 474 26.92 4.63 -0.09
N ARG A 475 28.18 4.18 0.05
CA ARG A 475 29.35 4.96 -0.39
C ARG A 475 29.39 5.14 -1.91
N ASN A 476 29.05 4.12 -2.67
CA ASN A 476 29.09 4.18 -4.14
C ASN A 476 27.94 5.02 -4.72
N LEU A 477 26.78 5.07 -4.04
CA LEU A 477 25.63 5.88 -4.44
C LEU A 477 25.75 7.34 -3.95
N ARG A 478 26.56 7.62 -2.92
CA ARG A 478 26.76 8.98 -2.40
C ARG A 478 27.12 10.01 -3.48
N PRO A 479 28.05 9.77 -4.43
CA PRO A 479 28.32 10.71 -5.51
C PRO A 479 27.11 11.05 -6.38
N HIS A 480 26.13 10.14 -6.46
CA HIS A 480 24.91 10.27 -7.25
C HIS A 480 23.71 10.76 -6.44
N ALA A 481 23.86 11.08 -5.16
CA ALA A 481 22.73 11.39 -4.27
C ALA A 481 21.85 12.54 -4.79
N GLU A 482 22.47 13.61 -5.31
CA GLU A 482 21.75 14.72 -5.94
C GLU A 482 21.03 14.28 -7.22
N THR A 483 21.74 13.59 -8.11
CA THR A 483 21.18 13.03 -9.36
C THR A 483 19.96 12.15 -9.10
N LEU A 484 20.00 11.34 -8.05
CA LEU A 484 18.89 10.44 -7.66
C LEU A 484 17.64 11.21 -7.24
N VAL A 485 17.79 12.31 -6.49
CA VAL A 485 16.62 13.11 -6.08
C VAL A 485 16.17 14.07 -7.18
N ASP A 486 17.08 14.57 -8.02
CA ASP A 486 16.74 15.30 -9.25
C ASP A 486 15.90 14.44 -10.20
N ALA A 487 16.28 13.17 -10.37
CA ALA A 487 15.55 12.20 -11.17
C ALA A 487 14.15 11.87 -10.60
N PHE A 488 13.80 12.36 -9.40
CA PHE A 488 12.42 12.32 -8.98
C PHE A 488 11.50 13.22 -9.79
N GLY A 489 12.05 14.24 -10.46
CA GLY A 489 11.29 15.15 -11.30
C GLY A 489 10.36 16.07 -10.50
N ILE A 490 10.72 16.38 -9.24
CA ILE A 490 9.90 17.21 -8.36
C ILE A 490 10.12 18.69 -8.73
N PRO A 491 9.07 19.42 -9.18
CA PRO A 491 9.16 20.84 -9.45
C PRO A 491 9.66 21.59 -8.22
N GLU A 492 10.55 22.57 -8.41
CA GLU A 492 11.17 23.32 -7.31
C GLU A 492 10.13 23.90 -6.33
N GLN A 493 9.01 24.41 -6.82
CA GLN A 493 7.92 24.97 -6.01
C GLN A 493 7.29 23.91 -5.08
N LEU A 494 7.28 22.64 -5.48
CA LEU A 494 6.74 21.54 -4.68
C LEU A 494 7.72 21.00 -3.63
N ARG A 495 8.96 21.49 -3.63
CA ARG A 495 10.01 21.17 -2.65
C ARG A 495 10.71 22.39 -2.03
N ASP A 496 10.22 23.61 -2.29
CA ASP A 496 10.71 24.86 -1.69
C ASP A 496 10.64 24.75 -0.16
N ALA A 497 11.78 24.90 0.48
CA ALA A 497 11.97 24.80 1.93
C ALA A 497 13.07 25.79 2.32
N GLU A 498 12.82 26.62 3.32
CA GLU A 498 13.68 27.78 3.62
C GLU A 498 15.14 27.40 3.87
N MET A 499 15.39 26.25 4.51
CA MET A 499 16.74 25.73 4.79
C MET A 499 17.57 25.36 3.55
N LEU A 500 16.96 25.30 2.36
CA LEU A 500 17.66 25.04 1.10
C LEU A 500 18.17 26.31 0.42
N HIS A 501 17.84 27.48 0.97
CA HIS A 501 18.08 28.79 0.41
C HIS A 501 18.96 29.66 1.31
N PRO A 502 20.25 29.32 1.47
CA PRO A 502 21.16 30.08 2.34
C PRO A 502 21.33 31.55 1.92
N GLU A 503 21.04 31.88 0.66
CA GLU A 503 21.01 33.25 0.15
C GLU A 503 19.90 34.13 0.74
N ARG A 504 18.86 33.52 1.34
CA ARG A 504 17.77 34.23 2.02
C ARG A 504 18.10 34.60 3.47
N LEU A 505 19.21 34.08 4.01
CA LEU A 505 19.63 34.38 5.38
C LEU A 505 19.95 35.88 5.53
N PRO A 506 19.52 36.52 6.63
CA PRO A 506 19.83 37.92 6.88
C PRO A 506 21.34 38.13 6.98
N THR A 507 21.83 39.21 6.35
CA THR A 507 23.24 39.58 6.46
C THR A 507 23.48 40.19 7.85
N PRO A 508 24.50 39.73 8.61
CA PRO A 508 24.78 40.31 9.91
C PRO A 508 25.07 41.82 9.79
N GLY A 509 24.26 42.67 10.45
CA GLY A 509 24.47 44.12 10.52
C GLY A 509 23.70 44.96 9.49
N THR A 510 22.83 44.35 8.69
CA THR A 510 21.70 45.02 8.02
C THR A 510 20.42 44.74 8.80
#